data_AF-A0A2G2VUW8-F1
#
_entry.id   AF-A0A2G2VUW8-F1
#
_cell.length_a   1.000
_cell.length_b   1.000
_cell.length_c   1.000
_cell.angle_alpha   90.00
_cell.angle_beta   90.00
_cell.angle_gamma   90.00
#
_symmetry.space_group_name_H-M   'P 1'
#
loop_
_entity.id
_entity.type
_entity.pdbx_description
1 polymer ?
#
loop_
_entity_poly.entity_id
_entity_poly.type
_entity_poly.pdbx_seq_one_letter_code
_entity_poly.pdbx_strand_id
1 'polypeptide(L)'
;MKQAVRFGPHAHVDVNLPAQVKGTGQSPASAEAPDAYKDKVTELLAYMLAIEGEDELRSFYSICFLLPMLCQVTLTTGGCKILASSGAFREVVGYLIALIEQNNYTSEDNVSIFLACDSILNHLLKWEQIKFPLDDPSFIRLLVALSHWAASSKKMSS
;
A
#
# COMPACT_ATOMS: atom_id res chain seq x y z
N MET A 1 -24.71 -8.92 16.34
CA MET A 1 -25.34 -7.89 15.50
C MET A 1 -24.82 -8.10 14.08
N LYS A 2 -25.68 -8.45 13.11
CA LYS A 2 -25.25 -8.62 11.71
C LYS A 2 -25.45 -7.27 11.03
N GLN A 3 -24.38 -6.60 10.65
CA GLN A 3 -24.48 -5.35 9.91
C GLN A 3 -24.31 -5.64 8.43
N ALA A 4 -25.37 -5.35 7.67
CA ALA A 4 -25.42 -5.49 6.24
C ALA A 4 -24.64 -4.32 5.61
N VAL A 5 -23.60 -4.64 4.85
CA VAL A 5 -22.90 -3.68 3.99
C VAL A 5 -23.86 -3.31 2.86
N ARG A 6 -24.34 -2.06 2.84
CA ARG A 6 -25.09 -1.50 1.71
C ARG A 6 -24.12 -0.81 0.77
N PHE A 7 -23.98 -1.36 -0.44
CA PHE A 7 -23.27 -0.72 -1.53
C PHE A 7 -24.15 0.39 -2.11
N GLY A 8 -23.63 1.62 -2.17
CA GLY A 8 -24.29 2.77 -2.79
C GLY A 8 -24.40 2.63 -4.31
N PRO A 9 -25.40 3.26 -4.96
CA PRO A 9 -25.57 3.18 -6.39
C PRO A 9 -24.62 4.19 -7.05
N HIS A 10 -23.69 3.71 -7.87
CA HIS A 10 -23.18 4.33 -9.10
C HIS A 10 -21.78 3.81 -9.43
N ALA A 11 -21.76 2.65 -10.08
CA ALA A 11 -20.77 2.32 -11.09
C ALA A 11 -21.49 1.43 -12.10
N HIS A 12 -22.10 2.06 -13.11
CA HIS A 12 -22.70 1.32 -14.23
C HIS A 12 -21.55 0.80 -15.08
N VAL A 13 -21.16 -0.45 -14.86
CA VAL A 13 -20.26 -1.16 -15.77
C VAL A 13 -21.13 -1.87 -16.77
N ASP A 14 -21.20 -1.32 -17.98
CA ASP A 14 -21.88 -1.93 -19.12
C ASP A 14 -21.11 -3.19 -19.54
N VAL A 15 -21.55 -4.36 -19.08
CA VAL A 15 -21.07 -5.65 -19.58
C VAL A 15 -21.87 -5.97 -20.83
N ASN A 16 -21.37 -5.50 -21.97
CA ASN A 16 -21.96 -5.83 -23.26
C ASN A 16 -21.75 -7.33 -23.54
N LEU A 17 -22.85 -8.10 -23.55
CA LEU A 17 -22.86 -9.53 -23.85
C LEU A 17 -23.08 -9.72 -25.36
N PRO A 18 -22.11 -10.19 -26.15
CA PRO A 18 -22.39 -10.57 -27.53
C PRO A 18 -23.04 -11.95 -27.56
N ALA A 19 -24.31 -11.98 -27.93
CA ALA A 19 -24.94 -13.18 -28.46
C ALA A 19 -24.41 -13.45 -29.88
N GLN A 20 -23.87 -14.64 -30.14
CA GLN A 20 -24.17 -15.51 -31.29
C GLN A 20 -23.30 -16.78 -31.24
N VAL A 21 -23.96 -17.92 -31.45
CA VAL A 21 -23.36 -19.26 -31.60
C VAL A 21 -23.02 -19.47 -33.09
N LYS A 22 -21.86 -20.08 -33.39
CA LYS A 22 -21.65 -21.25 -34.30
C LYS A 22 -20.31 -21.19 -35.06
N GLY A 23 -19.55 -22.30 -35.00
CA GLY A 23 -18.58 -22.66 -36.04
C GLY A 23 -17.16 -22.95 -35.56
N THR A 24 -16.89 -24.24 -35.32
CA THR A 24 -15.59 -24.94 -35.45
C THR A 24 -14.34 -24.11 -35.72
N GLY A 25 -13.45 -24.06 -34.73
CA GLY A 25 -12.06 -23.64 -34.88
C GLY A 25 -11.43 -23.50 -33.50
N GLN A 26 -10.43 -24.34 -33.19
CA GLN A 26 -9.65 -24.25 -31.96
C GLN A 26 -9.13 -22.82 -31.78
N SER A 27 -9.64 -22.09 -30.77
CA SER A 27 -8.98 -20.89 -30.28
C SER A 27 -7.85 -21.34 -29.35
N PRO A 28 -6.61 -20.86 -29.53
CA PRO A 28 -5.62 -21.03 -28.48
C PRO A 28 -6.15 -20.31 -27.25
N ALA A 29 -6.11 -20.98 -26.10
CA ALA A 29 -6.39 -20.36 -24.83
C ALA A 29 -5.51 -19.10 -24.74
N SER A 30 -6.13 -17.93 -24.69
CA SER A 30 -5.44 -16.68 -24.41
C SER A 30 -4.92 -16.77 -22.98
N ALA A 31 -3.74 -17.37 -22.84
CA ALA A 31 -2.96 -17.28 -21.63
C ALA A 31 -2.65 -15.79 -21.46
N GLU A 32 -3.31 -15.15 -20.49
CA GLU A 32 -2.94 -13.80 -20.07
C GLU A 32 -1.42 -13.77 -19.88
N ALA A 33 -0.76 -12.86 -20.61
CA ALA A 33 0.68 -12.74 -20.54
C ALA A 33 1.11 -12.53 -19.07
N PRO A 34 2.25 -13.09 -18.62
CA PRO A 34 2.71 -12.96 -17.23
C PRO A 34 2.77 -11.53 -16.69
N ASP A 35 2.86 -10.55 -17.59
CA ASP A 35 2.89 -9.13 -17.23
C ASP A 35 1.48 -8.56 -16.95
N ALA A 36 0.42 -9.04 -17.62
CA ALA A 36 -0.96 -8.65 -17.32
C ALA A 36 -1.37 -9.04 -15.88
N TYR A 37 -0.77 -10.10 -15.33
CA TYR A 37 -0.97 -10.50 -13.94
C TYR A 37 -0.34 -9.49 -12.96
N LYS A 38 0.84 -8.94 -13.26
CA LYS A 38 1.51 -7.96 -12.40
C LYS A 38 0.75 -6.64 -12.34
N ASP A 39 0.16 -6.23 -13.47
CA ASP A 39 -0.65 -5.02 -13.54
C ASP A 39 -1.89 -5.15 -12.66
N LYS A 40 -2.59 -6.30 -12.72
CA LYS A 40 -3.73 -6.60 -11.84
C LYS A 40 -3.37 -6.60 -10.36
N VAL A 41 -2.21 -7.16 -10.00
CA VAL A 41 -1.73 -7.15 -8.60
C VAL A 41 -1.44 -5.72 -8.14
N THR A 42 -0.85 -4.90 -9.00
CA THR A 42 -0.55 -3.49 -8.70
C THR A 42 -1.83 -2.68 -8.53
N GLU A 43 -2.80 -2.87 -9.42
CA GLU A 43 -4.11 -2.21 -9.36
C GLU A 43 -4.90 -2.64 -8.12
N LEU A 44 -4.92 -3.94 -7.82
CA LEU A 44 -5.57 -4.46 -6.61
C LEU A 44 -4.94 -3.87 -5.35
N LEU A 45 -3.61 -3.78 -5.28
CA LEU A 45 -2.92 -3.18 -4.15
C LEU A 45 -3.28 -1.70 -4.00
N ALA A 46 -3.28 -0.94 -5.10
CA ALA A 46 -3.70 0.45 -5.09
C ALA A 46 -5.16 0.61 -4.63
N TYR A 47 -6.06 -0.27 -5.08
CA TYR A 47 -7.45 -0.30 -4.63
C TYR A 47 -7.55 -0.57 -3.13
N MET A 48 -6.87 -1.60 -2.60
CA MET A 48 -6.91 -1.93 -1.18
C MET A 48 -6.39 -0.78 -0.30
N LEU A 49 -5.41 -0.03 -0.80
CA LEU A 49 -4.84 1.14 -0.13
C LEU A 49 -5.70 2.41 -0.29
N ALA A 50 -6.69 2.41 -1.18
CA ALA A 50 -7.65 3.50 -1.34
C ALA A 50 -8.93 3.29 -0.52
N ILE A 51 -9.07 2.14 0.16
CA ILE A 51 -10.22 1.87 1.03
C ILE A 51 -10.06 2.66 2.34
N GLU A 52 -10.99 3.59 2.56
CA GLU A 52 -11.14 4.40 3.77
C GLU A 52 -12.43 4.02 4.51
N GLY A 53 -12.41 4.00 5.84
CA GLY A 53 -13.63 3.85 6.66
C GLY A 53 -14.47 5.12 6.74
N GLU A 54 -15.77 5.01 7.06
CA GLU A 54 -16.71 6.16 7.11
C GLU A 54 -16.25 7.30 8.05
N ASP A 55 -15.44 6.99 9.07
CA ASP A 55 -14.93 7.93 10.08
C ASP A 55 -13.40 8.09 10.07
N GLU A 56 -12.70 7.70 9.00
CA GLU A 56 -11.23 7.63 8.97
C GLU A 56 -10.56 8.79 8.23
N LEU A 57 -9.49 9.33 8.84
CA LEU A 57 -8.54 10.21 8.15
C LEU A 57 -7.54 9.33 7.39
N ARG A 58 -7.86 9.02 6.13
CA ARG A 58 -7.09 8.11 5.23
C ARG A 58 -7.22 6.63 5.56
N SER A 59 -6.72 5.79 4.66
CA SER A 59 -6.71 4.31 4.68
C SER A 59 -5.85 3.67 5.80
N PHE A 60 -5.86 4.24 7.00
CA PHE A 60 -4.95 3.88 8.09
C PHE A 60 -5.08 2.41 8.51
N TYR A 61 -6.30 1.91 8.69
CA TYR A 61 -6.53 0.52 9.10
C TYR A 61 -6.21 -0.48 7.97
N SER A 62 -6.50 -0.11 6.72
CA SER A 62 -6.12 -0.89 5.54
C SER A 62 -4.59 -1.06 5.49
N ILE A 63 -3.83 0.00 5.76
CA ILE A 63 -2.37 -0.06 5.79
C ILE A 63 -1.87 -0.90 6.96
N CYS A 64 -2.41 -0.70 8.17
CA CYS A 64 -2.06 -1.50 9.35
C CYS A 64 -2.20 -3.01 9.08
N PHE A 65 -3.33 -3.40 8.48
CA PHE A 65 -3.60 -4.81 8.14
C PHE A 65 -2.66 -5.35 7.05
N LEU A 66 -2.31 -4.54 6.05
CA LEU A 66 -1.46 -4.94 4.93
C LEU A 66 0.03 -4.90 5.25
N LEU A 67 0.45 -4.21 6.30
CA LEU A 67 1.84 -3.93 6.62
C LEU A 67 2.74 -5.17 6.68
N PRO A 68 2.33 -6.31 7.29
CA PRO A 68 3.14 -7.53 7.28
C PRO A 68 3.38 -8.07 5.86
N MET A 69 2.40 -7.94 4.97
CA MET A 69 2.50 -8.37 3.57
C MET A 69 3.39 -7.40 2.78
N LEU A 70 3.19 -6.09 2.96
CA LEU A 70 4.01 -5.05 2.33
C LEU A 70 5.49 -5.21 2.70
N CYS A 71 5.79 -5.43 3.97
CA CYS A 71 7.14 -5.69 4.46
C CYS A 71 7.77 -6.90 3.74
N GLN A 72 7.05 -8.02 3.66
CA GLN A 72 7.54 -9.21 2.96
C GLN A 72 7.78 -8.97 1.46
N VAL A 73 6.87 -8.27 0.78
CA VAL A 73 7.00 -7.97 -0.66
C VAL A 73 8.25 -7.13 -0.93
N THR A 74 8.57 -6.17 -0.05
CA THR A 74 9.75 -5.29 -0.19
C THR A 74 11.10 -6.00 -0.09
N LEU A 75 11.14 -7.27 0.36
CA LEU A 75 12.38 -8.05 0.38
C LEU A 75 12.96 -8.23 -1.03
N THR A 76 12.12 -8.20 -2.07
CA THR A 76 12.53 -8.36 -3.47
C THR A 76 12.53 -7.03 -4.23
N THR A 77 13.42 -6.87 -5.22
CA THR A 77 13.42 -5.70 -6.11
C THR A 77 12.11 -5.58 -6.90
N GLY A 78 11.52 -6.70 -7.32
CA GLY A 78 10.23 -6.72 -8.01
C GLY A 78 9.10 -6.18 -7.15
N GLY A 79 9.07 -6.56 -5.87
CA GLY A 79 8.11 -6.03 -4.91
C GLY A 79 8.29 -4.53 -4.65
N CYS A 80 9.53 -4.04 -4.52
CA CYS A 80 9.76 -2.60 -4.39
C CYS A 80 9.28 -1.80 -5.62
N LYS A 81 9.37 -2.36 -6.83
CA LYS A 81 8.80 -1.74 -8.04
C LYS A 81 7.28 -1.66 -7.96
N ILE A 82 6.62 -2.72 -7.51
CA ILE A 82 5.16 -2.74 -7.31
C ILE A 82 4.75 -1.67 -6.28
N LEU A 83 5.48 -1.53 -5.17
CA LEU A 83 5.19 -0.50 -4.17
C LEU A 83 5.36 0.92 -4.71
N ALA A 84 6.38 1.15 -5.53
CA ALA A 84 6.60 2.43 -6.19
C ALA A 84 5.46 2.76 -7.17
N SER A 85 5.10 1.82 -8.05
CA SER A 85 4.10 2.04 -9.09
C SER A 85 2.66 2.11 -8.57
N SER A 86 2.35 1.38 -7.49
CA SER A 86 1.02 1.43 -6.84
C SER A 86 0.81 2.66 -5.93
N GLY A 87 1.88 3.40 -5.61
CA GLY A 87 1.83 4.46 -4.59
C GLY A 87 1.85 3.95 -3.15
N ALA A 88 1.89 2.63 -2.93
CA ALA A 88 1.92 2.01 -1.61
C ALA A 88 3.07 2.49 -0.73
N PHE A 89 4.21 2.82 -1.33
CA PHE A 89 5.33 3.42 -0.60
C PHE A 89 4.92 4.69 0.15
N ARG A 90 4.19 5.60 -0.51
CA ARG A 90 3.74 6.87 0.10
C ARG A 90 2.72 6.63 1.22
N GLU A 91 1.86 5.64 1.06
CA GLU A 91 0.90 5.26 2.08
C GLU A 91 1.60 4.68 3.33
N VAL A 92 2.61 3.83 3.16
CA VAL A 92 3.43 3.33 4.29
C VAL A 92 4.17 4.47 4.99
N VAL A 93 4.71 5.44 4.25
CA VAL A 93 5.34 6.64 4.84
C VAL A 93 4.33 7.47 5.62
N GLY A 94 3.15 7.73 5.04
CA GLY A 94 2.09 8.47 5.71
C GLY A 94 1.61 7.79 6.99
N TYR A 95 1.48 6.47 6.96
CA TYR A 95 1.14 5.64 8.11
C TYR A 95 2.19 5.71 9.21
N LEU A 96 3.48 5.59 8.88
CA LEU A 96 4.56 5.71 9.86
C LEU A 96 4.56 7.09 10.52
N ILE A 97 4.39 8.16 9.74
CA ILE A 97 4.30 9.53 10.28
C ILE A 97 3.15 9.64 11.27
N ALA A 98 1.96 9.16 10.89
CA ALA A 98 0.79 9.18 11.76
C ALA A 98 1.02 8.40 13.07
N LEU A 99 1.71 7.25 13.03
CA LEU A 99 2.04 6.48 14.23
C LEU A 99 3.02 7.18 15.16
N ILE A 100 4.12 7.74 14.64
CA ILE A 100 5.16 8.36 15.48
C ILE A 100 4.75 9.73 16.02
N GLU A 101 3.79 10.38 15.37
CA GLU A 101 3.18 11.63 15.86
C GLU A 101 2.08 11.37 16.91
N GLN A 102 1.54 10.16 16.98
CA GLN A 102 0.66 9.77 18.08
C GLN A 102 1.47 9.68 19.38
N ASN A 103 1.18 10.57 20.32
CA ASN A 103 1.93 10.71 21.58
C ASN A 103 1.73 9.54 22.58
N ASN A 104 0.88 8.56 22.25
CA ASN A 104 0.43 7.47 23.14
C ASN A 104 0.37 6.11 22.40
N TYR A 105 1.51 5.60 21.93
CA TYR A 105 1.57 4.32 21.21
C TYR A 105 1.63 3.10 22.15
N THR A 106 0.95 2.03 21.77
CA THR A 106 0.84 0.72 22.43
C THR A 106 1.93 -0.26 21.97
N SER A 107 1.98 -1.47 22.55
CA SER A 107 2.91 -2.52 22.07
C SER A 107 2.60 -2.99 20.64
N GLU A 108 1.33 -2.96 20.22
CA GLU A 108 0.91 -3.29 18.85
C GLU A 108 1.39 -2.22 17.86
N ASP A 109 1.40 -0.95 18.29
CA ASP A 109 1.93 0.16 17.50
C ASP A 109 3.44 0.02 17.30
N ASN A 110 4.20 -0.50 18.27
CA ASN A 110 5.63 -0.78 18.08
C ASN A 110 5.89 -1.78 16.95
N VAL A 111 5.10 -2.86 16.88
CA VAL A 111 5.21 -3.85 15.80
C VAL A 111 4.92 -3.18 14.45
N SER A 112 3.88 -2.36 14.39
CA SER A 112 3.54 -1.59 13.20
C SER A 112 4.65 -0.60 12.79
N ILE A 113 5.24 0.11 13.75
CA ILE A 113 6.38 1.01 13.51
C ILE A 113 7.55 0.24 12.89
N PHE A 114 7.92 -0.92 13.45
CA PHE A 114 9.02 -1.72 12.91
C PHE A 114 8.72 -2.24 11.49
N LEU A 115 7.52 -2.75 11.24
CA LEU A 115 7.15 -3.23 9.90
C LEU A 115 7.11 -2.10 8.86
N ALA A 116 6.66 -0.90 9.23
CA ALA A 116 6.68 0.27 8.36
C ALA A 116 8.13 0.72 8.08
N CYS A 117 8.96 0.78 9.12
CA CYS A 117 10.39 1.08 9.00
C CYS A 117 11.11 0.08 8.08
N ASP A 118 10.91 -1.23 8.29
CA ASP A 118 11.53 -2.28 7.48
C ASP A 118 11.10 -2.17 6.01
N SER A 119 9.81 -1.90 5.76
CA SER A 119 9.29 -1.69 4.40
C SER A 119 9.95 -0.51 3.71
N ILE A 120 10.10 0.63 4.41
CA ILE A 120 10.74 1.84 3.89
C ILE A 120 12.24 1.60 3.66
N LEU A 121 12.94 0.99 4.62
CA LEU A 121 14.36 0.67 4.51
C LEU A 121 14.63 -0.30 3.35
N ASN A 122 13.82 -1.34 3.20
CA ASN A 122 13.93 -2.28 2.08
C ASN A 122 13.76 -1.62 0.71
N HIS A 123 12.87 -0.62 0.63
CA HIS A 123 12.68 0.20 -0.55
C HIS A 123 13.90 1.09 -0.82
N LEU A 124 14.34 1.82 0.20
CA LEU A 124 15.51 2.69 0.16
C LEU A 124 16.78 1.93 -0.21
N LEU A 125 17.02 0.74 0.34
CA LEU A 125 18.20 -0.07 0.00
C LEU A 125 18.26 -0.49 -1.47
N LYS A 126 17.12 -0.45 -2.18
CA LYS A 126 16.99 -0.85 -3.59
C LYS A 126 16.73 0.33 -4.52
N TRP A 127 16.78 1.57 -4.02
CA TRP A 127 16.33 2.79 -4.72
C TRP A 127 16.93 2.96 -6.13
N GLU A 128 18.23 2.70 -6.30
CA GLU A 128 18.91 2.78 -7.60
C GLU A 128 18.37 1.75 -8.61
N GLN A 129 18.08 0.52 -8.15
CA GLN A 129 17.59 -0.57 -9.00
C GLN A 129 16.14 -0.37 -9.44
N ILE A 130 15.36 0.32 -8.62
CA ILE A 130 13.95 0.62 -8.91
C ILE A 130 13.76 1.98 -9.59
N LYS A 131 14.84 2.78 -9.77
CA LYS A 131 14.81 4.12 -10.36
C LYS A 131 13.77 5.03 -9.69
N PHE A 132 13.64 4.92 -8.37
CA PHE A 132 12.65 5.70 -7.62
C PHE A 132 13.20 7.09 -7.29
N PRO A 133 12.42 8.16 -7.49
CA PRO A 133 12.82 9.53 -7.17
C PRO A 133 13.01 9.73 -5.67
N LEU A 134 14.24 9.99 -5.22
CA LEU A 134 14.54 10.37 -3.83
C LEU A 134 14.03 11.78 -3.47
N ASP A 135 13.66 12.57 -4.46
CA ASP A 135 13.06 13.90 -4.31
C ASP A 135 11.54 13.85 -4.05
N ASP A 136 10.95 12.66 -3.84
CA ASP A 136 9.56 12.55 -3.40
C ASP A 136 9.35 13.31 -2.06
N PRO A 137 8.39 14.25 -1.98
CA PRO A 137 8.16 15.06 -0.78
C PRO A 137 7.87 14.25 0.49
N SER A 138 7.42 13.00 0.35
CA SER A 138 7.15 12.09 1.47
C SER A 138 8.42 11.79 2.25
N PHE A 139 9.60 11.74 1.61
CA PHE A 139 10.87 11.55 2.31
C PHE A 139 11.21 12.74 3.21
N ILE A 140 11.04 13.96 2.72
CA ILE A 140 11.29 15.17 3.51
C ILE A 140 10.36 15.20 4.72
N ARG A 141 9.07 14.91 4.51
CA ARG A 141 8.08 14.82 5.59
C ARG A 141 8.45 13.74 6.61
N LEU A 142 8.91 12.58 6.15
CA LEU A 142 9.37 11.50 7.03
C LEU A 142 10.57 11.91 7.87
N LEU A 143 11.59 12.54 7.27
CA LEU A 143 12.78 13.00 7.97
C LEU A 143 12.43 14.04 9.06
N VAL A 144 11.52 14.97 8.75
CA VAL A 144 11.01 15.94 9.73
C VAL A 144 10.32 15.21 10.89
N ALA A 145 9.38 14.31 10.61
CA ALA A 145 8.64 13.57 11.64
C ALA A 145 9.57 12.73 12.53
N LEU A 146 10.54 12.01 11.94
CA LEU A 146 11.54 11.23 12.66
C LEU A 146 12.44 12.13 13.54
N SER A 147 12.84 13.31 13.07
CA SER A 147 13.65 14.25 13.86
C SER A 147 12.92 14.73 15.12
N HIS A 148 11.62 15.01 15.00
CA HIS A 148 10.78 15.40 16.13
C HIS A 148 10.58 14.23 17.10
N TRP A 149 10.31 13.04 16.58
CA TRP A 149 10.14 11.83 17.37
C TRP A 149 11.39 11.50 18.20
N ALA A 150 12.58 11.58 17.60
CA ALA A 150 13.86 11.38 18.29
C ALA A 150 14.17 12.46 19.35
N ALA A 151 13.70 13.70 19.14
CA ALA A 151 13.85 14.76 20.14
C ALA A 151 12.91 14.58 21.34
N SER A 152 11.70 14.06 21.10
CA SER A 152 10.71 13.80 22.16
C SER A 152 11.11 12.63 23.06
N SER A 153 11.72 11.56 22.51
CA SER A 153 12.17 10.42 23.31
C SER A 153 13.27 10.78 24.32
N LYS A 154 14.16 11.72 23.98
CA LYS A 154 15.21 12.23 24.90
C LYS A 154 14.66 13.02 26.08
N LYS A 155 13.52 13.70 25.94
CA LYS A 155 12.89 14.47 27.02
C LYS A 155 12.25 13.58 28.07
N MET A 156 11.88 12.35 27.72
CA MET A 156 11.26 11.40 28.64
C MET A 156 12.28 10.65 29.51
N SER A 157 13.59 10.77 29.22
CA SER A 157 14.67 10.11 29.95
C SER A 157 15.47 11.04 30.88
N SER A 158 15.00 12.27 31.12
CA SER A 158 15.57 13.25 32.06
C SER A 158 14.54 13.59 33.13
#